data_AF-A0A2N2VW10-F1
#
_entry.id   AF-A0A2N2VW10-F1
#
_cell.length_a   1.000
_cell.length_b   1.000
_cell.length_c   1.000
_cell.angle_alpha   90.00
_cell.angle_beta   90.00
_cell.angle_gamma   90.00
#
_symmetry.space_group_name_H-M   'P 1'
#
loop_
_entity.id
_entity.type
_entity.pdbx_description
1 polymer ?
#
loop_
_entity_poly.entity_id
_entity_poly.type
_entity_poly.pdbx_seq_one_letter_code
_entity_poly.pdbx_strand_id
1 'polypeptide(L)'
;MARIFPRQLIVPTVILLGIAVGLLFYLAYVSRMASYLSDDPSACVNCHIMAPYYQSWQKSSHQPWTNCNDCHVPQDNFIRGYAFKAKDGLYHAAIFTLRMEPQVIRPRSESYGAIMENCIRCHTQLNTEFVKTGMVKYAQVEKGEARACWDCHRDVPHGMISNLAMSPNAIVPLPESPVPQWLNKMMKR
;
A
#
# COMPACT_ATOMS: atom_id res chain seq x y z
N MET A 1 1.34 30.01 42.41
CA MET A 1 1.36 29.26 41.13
C MET A 1 1.61 30.24 40.00
N ALA A 2 2.85 30.35 39.53
CA ALA A 2 3.17 31.19 38.38
C ALA A 2 2.46 30.61 37.14
N ARG A 3 1.72 31.45 36.41
CA ARG A 3 1.11 31.03 35.15
C ARG A 3 2.23 30.81 34.14
N ILE A 4 2.56 29.55 33.89
CA ILE A 4 3.63 29.12 32.97
C ILE A 4 3.35 29.54 31.52
N PHE A 5 2.09 29.90 31.19
CA PHE A 5 1.68 30.31 29.84
C PHE A 5 1.11 31.75 29.80
N PRO A 6 1.64 32.65 28.95
CA PRO A 6 1.11 34.01 28.81
C PRO A 6 -0.34 33.98 28.31
N ARG A 7 -1.26 34.68 28.98
CA ARG A 7 -2.69 34.73 28.60
C ARG A 7 -2.91 35.17 27.14
N GLN A 8 -2.06 36.04 26.63
CA GLN A 8 -2.07 36.52 25.24
C GLN A 8 -1.77 35.44 24.19
N LEU A 9 -1.09 34.35 24.57
CA LEU A 9 -0.77 33.23 23.66
C LEU A 9 -1.85 32.14 23.65
N ILE A 10 -2.80 32.17 24.58
CA ILE A 10 -3.87 31.15 24.66
C ILE A 10 -4.72 31.16 23.39
N VAL A 11 -5.21 32.32 22.97
CA VAL A 11 -6.10 32.43 21.80
C VAL A 11 -5.39 32.02 20.50
N PRO A 12 -4.18 32.54 20.17
CA PRO A 12 -3.43 32.07 19.00
C PRO A 12 -3.16 30.57 19.01
N THR A 13 -2.79 30.01 20.17
CA THR A 13 -2.49 28.59 20.30
C THR A 13 -3.72 27.72 20.05
N VAL A 14 -4.88 28.11 20.60
CA VAL A 14 -6.16 27.41 20.37
C VAL A 14 -6.55 27.45 18.89
N ILE A 15 -6.40 28.60 18.22
CA ILE A 15 -6.69 28.74 16.79
C ILE A 15 -5.78 27.84 15.95
N LEU A 16 -4.47 27.88 16.20
CA LEU A 16 -3.50 27.06 15.48
C LEU A 16 -3.74 25.56 15.67
N LEU A 17 -4.04 25.13 16.89
CA LEU A 17 -4.43 23.74 17.17
C LEU A 17 -5.72 23.36 16.47
N GLY A 18 -6.73 24.24 16.46
CA GLY A 18 -7.99 24.01 15.74
C GLY A 18 -7.77 23.81 14.24
N ILE A 19 -6.93 24.65 13.62
CA ILE A 19 -6.56 24.52 12.20
C ILE A 19 -5.81 23.20 11.96
N ALA A 20 -4.81 22.87 12.80
CA ALA A 20 -4.03 21.64 12.65
C ALA A 20 -4.92 20.39 12.75
N VAL A 21 -5.82 20.35 13.73
CA VAL A 21 -6.77 19.24 13.92
C VAL A 21 -7.77 19.18 12.75
N GLY A 22 -8.28 20.33 12.29
CA GLY A 22 -9.17 20.40 11.14
C GLY A 22 -8.52 19.86 9.85
N LEU A 23 -7.27 20.26 9.60
CA LEU A 23 -6.48 19.75 8.47
C LEU A 23 -6.21 18.25 8.60
N LEU A 24 -5.89 17.76 9.79
CA LEU A 24 -5.68 16.33 10.03
C LEU A 24 -6.93 15.51 9.67
N PHE A 25 -8.11 15.93 10.14
CA PHE A 25 -9.36 15.25 9.82
C PHE A 25 -9.71 15.35 8.33
N TYR A 26 -9.48 16.51 7.73
CA TYR A 26 -9.70 16.69 6.30
C TYR A 26 -8.79 15.78 5.46
N LEU A 27 -7.50 15.69 5.80
CA LEU A 27 -6.56 14.80 5.13
C LEU A 27 -6.95 13.34 5.30
N ALA A 28 -7.31 12.91 6.52
CA ALA A 28 -7.76 11.54 6.78
C ALA A 28 -9.02 11.17 5.97
N TYR A 29 -9.94 12.13 5.79
CA TYR A 29 -11.13 11.97 4.96
C TYR A 29 -10.78 11.83 3.47
N VAL A 30 -10.04 12.80 2.92
CA VAL A 30 -9.68 12.83 1.50
C VAL A 30 -8.78 11.65 1.10
N SER A 31 -7.88 11.23 1.99
CA SER A 31 -7.02 10.07 1.77
C SER A 31 -7.73 8.72 1.98
N ARG A 32 -9.01 8.73 2.38
CA ARG A 32 -9.80 7.54 2.71
C ARG A 32 -9.09 6.64 3.73
N MET A 33 -8.49 7.24 4.75
CA MET A 33 -7.57 6.56 5.68
C MET A 33 -8.17 5.29 6.31
N ALA A 34 -9.46 5.32 6.66
CA ALA A 34 -10.15 4.18 7.26
C ALA A 34 -10.19 2.93 6.37
N SER A 35 -10.18 3.09 5.03
CA SER A 35 -10.21 1.96 4.10
C SER A 35 -8.95 1.10 4.16
N TYR A 36 -7.80 1.64 4.58
CA TYR A 36 -6.56 0.88 4.75
C TYR A 36 -6.56 -0.06 5.96
N LEU A 37 -7.56 0.07 6.85
CA LEU A 37 -7.75 -0.86 7.96
C LEU A 37 -8.41 -2.17 7.51
N SER A 38 -9.00 -2.22 6.32
CA SER A 38 -9.54 -3.44 5.74
C SER A 38 -8.54 -4.10 4.78
N ASP A 39 -8.95 -5.24 4.24
CA ASP A 39 -8.25 -5.97 3.18
C ASP A 39 -8.96 -5.86 1.83
N ASP A 40 -9.87 -4.90 1.67
CA ASP A 40 -10.55 -4.63 0.41
C ASP A 40 -9.52 -4.18 -0.65
N PRO A 41 -9.36 -4.93 -1.77
CA PRO A 41 -8.41 -4.58 -2.81
C PRO A 41 -8.63 -3.18 -3.41
N SER A 42 -9.85 -2.64 -3.37
CA SER A 42 -10.13 -1.29 -3.87
C SER A 42 -9.38 -0.20 -3.08
N ALA A 43 -9.03 -0.46 -1.82
CA ALA A 43 -8.20 0.45 -1.03
C ALA A 43 -6.79 0.61 -1.62
N CYS A 44 -6.27 -0.41 -2.32
CA CYS A 44 -4.97 -0.38 -2.99
C CYS A 44 -4.93 0.66 -4.13
N VAL A 45 -6.08 0.99 -4.71
CA VAL A 45 -6.23 1.97 -5.82
C VAL A 45 -6.86 3.29 -5.39
N ASN A 46 -6.86 3.58 -4.09
CA ASN A 46 -7.11 4.94 -3.59
C ASN A 46 -6.18 5.98 -4.24
N CYS A 47 -4.97 5.54 -4.65
CA CYS A 47 -4.06 6.31 -5.48
C CYS A 47 -3.98 5.70 -6.89
N HIS A 48 -4.20 6.52 -7.92
CA HIS A 48 -4.20 6.10 -9.32
C HIS A 48 -2.86 5.49 -9.79
N ILE A 49 -1.75 5.83 -9.13
CA ILE A 49 -0.42 5.28 -9.42
C ILE A 49 -0.37 3.75 -9.27
N MET A 50 -1.28 3.17 -8.46
CA MET A 50 -1.39 1.73 -8.28
C MET A 50 -2.29 1.05 -9.32
N ALA A 51 -2.95 1.79 -10.22
CA ALA A 51 -3.89 1.23 -11.19
C ALA A 51 -3.29 0.14 -12.11
N PRO A 52 -2.07 0.28 -12.66
CA PRO A 52 -1.49 -0.78 -13.47
C PRO A 52 -1.25 -2.07 -12.68
N TYR A 53 -0.82 -1.93 -11.42
CA TYR A 53 -0.58 -3.06 -10.52
C TYR A 53 -1.88 -3.76 -10.17
N TYR A 54 -2.90 -3.01 -9.76
CA TYR A 54 -4.23 -3.57 -9.49
C TYR A 54 -4.79 -4.30 -10.70
N GLN A 55 -4.72 -3.73 -11.90
CA GLN A 55 -5.26 -4.38 -13.08
C GLN A 55 -4.54 -5.69 -13.41
N SER A 56 -3.22 -5.74 -13.26
CA SER A 56 -2.46 -6.98 -13.47
C SER A 56 -2.79 -8.05 -12.41
N TRP A 57 -3.01 -7.66 -11.15
CA TRP A 57 -3.52 -8.58 -10.13
C TRP A 57 -4.93 -9.05 -10.49
N GLN A 58 -5.82 -8.14 -10.88
CA GLN A 58 -7.21 -8.44 -11.22
C GLN A 58 -7.31 -9.46 -12.36
N LYS A 59 -6.39 -9.43 -13.32
CA LYS A 59 -6.32 -10.35 -14.46
C LYS A 59 -5.45 -11.59 -14.20
N SER A 60 -4.96 -11.77 -12.98
CA SER A 60 -4.11 -12.90 -12.61
C SER A 60 -4.92 -14.07 -12.06
N SER A 61 -4.29 -15.24 -12.00
CA SER A 61 -4.79 -16.42 -11.31
C SER A 61 -4.91 -16.26 -9.79
N HIS A 62 -4.36 -15.18 -9.19
CA HIS A 62 -4.46 -14.92 -7.75
C HIS A 62 -5.70 -14.11 -7.37
N GLN A 63 -6.32 -13.37 -8.30
CA GLN A 63 -7.49 -12.54 -8.02
C GLN A 63 -8.63 -13.30 -7.32
N PRO A 64 -9.01 -14.53 -7.74
CA PRO A 64 -10.13 -15.23 -7.12
C PRO A 64 -9.84 -15.75 -5.70
N TRP A 65 -8.58 -15.78 -5.30
CA TRP A 65 -8.13 -16.50 -4.09
C TRP A 65 -7.55 -15.58 -3.03
N THR A 66 -7.01 -14.43 -3.41
CA THR A 66 -6.26 -13.56 -2.50
C THR A 66 -6.41 -12.08 -2.83
N ASN A 67 -6.15 -11.25 -1.83
CA ASN A 67 -6.22 -9.79 -1.90
C ASN A 67 -4.79 -9.20 -2.01
N CYS A 68 -4.65 -7.88 -2.16
CA CYS A 68 -3.31 -7.26 -2.17
C CYS A 68 -2.51 -7.60 -0.89
N ASN A 69 -3.17 -7.48 0.27
CA ASN A 69 -2.52 -7.63 1.58
C ASN A 69 -2.11 -9.07 1.88
N ASP A 70 -2.78 -10.07 1.30
CA ASP A 70 -2.41 -11.48 1.46
C ASP A 70 -1.02 -11.79 0.92
N CYS A 71 -0.54 -10.99 -0.04
CA CYS A 71 0.82 -11.06 -0.56
C CYS A 71 1.72 -9.99 0.05
N HIS A 72 1.26 -8.73 0.15
CA HIS A 72 2.12 -7.60 0.49
C HIS A 72 2.26 -7.29 1.99
N VAL A 73 1.45 -7.90 2.86
CA VAL A 73 1.47 -7.65 4.31
C VAL A 73 1.79 -8.95 5.05
N PRO A 74 2.65 -8.93 6.09
CA PRO A 74 2.89 -10.10 6.94
C PRO A 74 1.61 -10.61 7.61
N GLN A 75 1.43 -11.93 7.62
CA GLN A 75 0.20 -12.60 8.09
C GLN A 75 0.43 -13.45 9.35
N ASP A 76 1.63 -13.39 9.93
CA ASP A 76 2.02 -14.14 11.13
C ASP A 76 1.48 -13.52 12.43
N ASN A 77 1.28 -12.20 12.44
CA ASN A 77 0.81 -11.47 13.61
C ASN A 77 0.11 -10.17 13.20
N PHE A 78 -1.10 -9.93 13.71
CA PHE A 78 -1.87 -8.72 13.40
C PHE A 78 -1.10 -7.43 13.77
N ILE A 79 -0.37 -7.42 14.89
CA ILE A 79 0.41 -6.24 15.30
C ILE A 79 1.52 -5.95 14.28
N ARG A 80 2.24 -6.99 13.84
CA ARG A 80 3.28 -6.88 12.80
C ARG A 80 2.66 -6.41 11.49
N GLY A 81 1.53 -6.98 11.09
CA GLY A 81 0.80 -6.59 9.88
C GLY A 81 0.40 -5.11 9.86
N TYR A 82 -0.23 -4.61 10.93
CA TYR A 82 -0.62 -3.20 11.02
C TYR A 82 0.57 -2.25 11.14
N ALA A 83 1.61 -2.62 11.89
CA ALA A 83 2.85 -1.84 11.97
C ALA A 83 3.53 -1.74 10.59
N PHE A 84 3.53 -2.84 9.83
CA PHE A 84 4.04 -2.88 8.46
C PHE A 84 3.21 -1.99 7.53
N LYS A 85 1.87 -2.11 7.54
CA LYS A 85 0.95 -1.26 6.77
C LYS A 85 1.17 0.23 7.09
N ALA A 86 1.31 0.58 8.37
CA ALA A 86 1.54 1.96 8.79
C ALA A 86 2.89 2.50 8.30
N LYS A 87 3.98 1.74 8.50
CA LYS A 87 5.33 2.13 8.05
C LYS A 87 5.40 2.30 6.54
N ASP A 88 4.85 1.35 5.79
CA ASP A 88 4.88 1.36 4.34
C ASP A 88 3.95 2.43 3.76
N GLY A 89 2.74 2.57 4.32
CA GLY A 89 1.79 3.63 3.96
C GLY A 89 2.34 5.04 4.21
N LEU A 90 3.00 5.28 5.34
CA LEU A 90 3.65 6.57 5.63
C LEU A 90 4.78 6.87 4.64
N TYR A 91 5.57 5.86 4.27
CA TYR A 91 6.61 6.00 3.27
C TYR A 91 6.03 6.34 1.89
N HIS A 92 5.01 5.60 1.44
CA HIS A 92 4.33 5.88 0.17
C HIS A 92 3.73 7.28 0.13
N ALA A 93 3.06 7.71 1.21
CA ALA A 93 2.51 9.05 1.33
C ALA A 93 3.61 10.12 1.22
N ALA A 94 4.75 9.93 1.88
CA ALA A 94 5.88 10.86 1.82
C ALA A 94 6.46 10.95 0.41
N ILE A 95 6.78 9.82 -0.23
CA ILE A 95 7.35 9.79 -1.58
C ILE A 95 6.40 10.43 -2.60
N PHE A 96 5.11 10.11 -2.53
CA PHE A 96 4.11 10.67 -3.44
C PHE A 96 3.91 12.17 -3.23
N THR A 97 3.89 12.63 -1.97
CA THR A 97 3.77 14.06 -1.64
C THR A 97 4.97 14.85 -2.16
N LEU A 98 6.18 14.28 -2.06
CA LEU A 98 7.41 14.87 -2.55
C LEU A 98 7.62 14.70 -4.07
N ARG A 99 6.70 14.02 -4.76
CA ARG A 99 6.78 13.73 -6.20
C ARG A 99 8.06 12.99 -6.60
N MET A 100 8.48 12.06 -5.76
CA MET A 100 9.70 11.26 -5.93
C MET A 100 9.40 9.83 -6.39
N GLU A 101 8.20 9.57 -6.93
CA GLU A 101 7.83 8.27 -7.46
C GLU A 101 8.70 7.86 -8.66
N PRO A 102 9.35 6.68 -8.62
CA PRO A 102 10.02 6.15 -9.80
C PRO A 102 9.01 5.64 -10.82
N GLN A 103 9.36 5.68 -12.12
CA GLN A 103 8.53 5.05 -13.16
C GLN A 103 8.41 3.53 -12.99
N VAL A 104 9.42 2.92 -12.39
CA VAL A 104 9.50 1.49 -12.12
C VAL A 104 9.42 1.30 -10.60
N ILE A 105 8.24 0.95 -10.10
CA ILE A 105 8.04 0.70 -8.67
C ILE A 105 8.41 -0.75 -8.38
N ARG A 106 9.30 -0.95 -7.42
CA ARG A 106 9.69 -2.26 -6.93
C ARG A 106 9.52 -2.33 -5.41
N PRO A 107 9.14 -3.49 -4.85
CA PRO A 107 9.13 -3.70 -3.42
C PRO A 107 10.49 -3.39 -2.79
N ARG A 108 10.49 -2.93 -1.53
CA ARG A 108 11.72 -2.86 -0.73
C ARG A 108 12.08 -4.25 -0.22
N SER A 109 13.32 -4.45 0.27
CA SER A 109 13.78 -5.75 0.80
C SER A 109 12.82 -6.35 1.84
N GLU A 110 12.31 -5.52 2.75
CA GLU A 110 11.32 -5.94 3.75
C GLU A 110 10.01 -6.43 3.12
N SER A 111 9.52 -5.72 2.10
CA SER A 111 8.32 -6.11 1.34
C SER A 111 8.56 -7.39 0.53
N TYR A 112 9.75 -7.56 -0.07
CA TYR A 112 10.11 -8.83 -0.72
C TYR A 112 10.11 -10.00 0.28
N GLY A 113 10.59 -9.76 1.51
CA GLY A 113 10.49 -10.72 2.60
C GLY A 113 9.05 -11.14 2.89
N ALA A 114 8.16 -10.16 3.10
CA ALA A 114 6.74 -10.42 3.34
C ALA A 114 6.07 -11.18 2.18
N ILE A 115 6.36 -10.80 0.93
CA ILE A 115 5.82 -11.48 -0.26
C ILE A 115 6.29 -12.93 -0.32
N MET A 116 7.58 -13.20 -0.11
CA MET A 116 8.12 -14.56 -0.11
C MET A 116 7.52 -15.43 1.01
N GLU A 117 7.41 -14.88 2.22
CA GLU A 117 6.75 -15.54 3.35
C GLU A 117 5.31 -15.93 3.00
N ASN A 118 4.58 -15.05 2.31
CA ASN A 118 3.20 -15.29 1.91
C ASN A 118 3.06 -16.28 0.74
N CYS A 119 4.00 -16.29 -0.22
CA CYS A 119 4.06 -17.35 -1.23
C CYS A 119 4.16 -18.72 -0.55
N ILE A 120 5.08 -18.87 0.41
CA ILE A 120 5.28 -20.12 1.14
C ILE A 120 4.09 -20.46 2.01
N ARG A 121 3.50 -19.48 2.71
CA ARG A 121 2.30 -19.67 3.55
C ARG A 121 1.18 -20.34 2.78
N CYS A 122 0.79 -19.79 1.63
CA CYS A 122 -0.31 -20.35 0.82
C CYS A 122 0.10 -21.63 0.07
N HIS A 123 1.35 -21.73 -0.40
CA HIS A 123 1.86 -22.90 -1.12
C HIS A 123 2.63 -23.88 -0.22
N THR A 124 2.29 -23.96 1.07
CA THR A 124 3.02 -24.79 2.05
C THR A 124 3.08 -26.24 1.61
N GLN A 125 1.92 -26.84 1.30
CA GLN A 125 1.83 -28.24 0.90
C GLN A 125 2.68 -28.55 -0.34
N LEU A 126 2.66 -27.65 -1.33
CA LEU A 126 3.48 -27.78 -2.53
C LEU A 126 4.98 -27.82 -2.21
N ASN A 127 5.41 -26.93 -1.31
CA ASN A 127 6.82 -26.80 -0.94
C ASN A 127 7.30 -27.90 0.02
N THR A 128 6.42 -28.50 0.83
CA THR A 128 6.80 -29.50 1.85
C THR A 128 6.51 -30.94 1.45
N GLU A 129 5.44 -31.18 0.69
CA GLU A 129 4.97 -32.55 0.40
C GLU A 129 5.27 -32.98 -1.03
N PHE A 130 5.03 -32.10 -2.01
CA PHE A 130 5.15 -32.46 -3.42
C PHE A 130 6.54 -32.22 -4.00
N VAL A 131 6.98 -30.96 -4.04
CA VAL A 131 8.25 -30.59 -4.70
C VAL A 131 9.42 -30.63 -3.71
N LYS A 132 9.13 -30.52 -2.40
CA LYS A 132 10.12 -30.58 -1.32
C LYS A 132 11.28 -29.58 -1.48
N THR A 133 10.99 -28.44 -2.10
CA THR A 133 11.91 -27.30 -2.27
C THR A 133 12.27 -26.61 -0.96
N GLY A 134 11.54 -26.90 0.12
CA GLY A 134 11.73 -26.29 1.44
C GLY A 134 11.07 -24.93 1.59
N MET A 135 11.18 -24.36 2.79
CA MET A 135 10.64 -23.03 3.13
C MET A 135 11.74 -21.96 3.08
N VAL A 136 12.16 -21.62 1.86
CA VAL A 136 13.22 -20.65 1.61
C VAL A 136 12.82 -19.25 2.07
N LYS A 137 13.65 -18.60 2.89
CA LYS A 137 13.43 -17.19 3.27
C LYS A 137 14.05 -16.26 2.24
N TYR A 138 13.45 -15.08 2.03
CA TYR A 138 14.01 -14.08 1.11
C TYR A 138 15.45 -13.66 1.50
N ALA A 139 15.78 -13.65 2.79
CA ALA A 139 17.15 -13.39 3.26
C ALA A 139 18.19 -14.40 2.73
N GLN A 140 17.79 -15.63 2.38
CA GLN A 140 18.67 -16.61 1.72
C GLN A 140 18.85 -16.29 0.23
N VAL A 141 17.80 -15.75 -0.41
CA VAL A 141 17.88 -15.24 -1.78
C VAL A 141 18.85 -14.08 -1.88
N GLU A 142 18.80 -13.14 -0.92
CA GLU A 142 19.75 -12.00 -0.86
C GLU A 142 21.20 -12.44 -0.69
N LYS A 143 21.44 -13.60 -0.07
CA LYS A 143 22.79 -14.21 0.07
C LYS A 143 23.21 -15.06 -1.12
N GLY A 144 22.35 -15.23 -2.13
CA GLY A 144 22.59 -16.12 -3.26
C GLY A 144 22.51 -17.61 -2.93
N GLU A 145 22.01 -17.96 -1.74
CA GLU A 145 21.84 -19.34 -1.27
C GLU A 145 20.58 -20.00 -1.87
N ALA A 146 19.65 -19.20 -2.39
CA ALA A 146 18.40 -19.68 -2.97
C ALA A 146 17.85 -18.73 -4.06
N ARG A 147 16.74 -19.13 -4.69
CA ARG A 147 15.97 -18.33 -5.67
C ARG A 147 14.64 -17.91 -5.08
N ALA A 148 14.15 -16.72 -5.45
CA ALA A 148 12.80 -16.29 -5.10
C ALA A 148 11.77 -17.05 -5.94
N CYS A 149 10.55 -17.23 -5.43
CA CYS A 149 9.49 -17.92 -6.16
C CYS A 149 9.23 -17.28 -7.54
N TRP A 150 9.24 -15.94 -7.61
CA TRP A 150 9.01 -15.18 -8.83
C TRP A 150 10.20 -15.16 -9.81
N ASP A 151 11.38 -15.67 -9.43
CA ASP A 151 12.49 -15.83 -10.38
C ASP A 151 12.12 -16.85 -11.48
N CYS A 152 11.31 -17.85 -11.12
CA CYS A 152 10.75 -18.85 -12.03
C CYS A 152 9.27 -18.58 -12.35
N HIS A 153 8.45 -18.27 -11.35
CA HIS A 153 7.04 -17.93 -11.51
C HIS A 153 6.88 -16.47 -11.94
N ARG A 154 7.34 -16.16 -13.15
CA ARG A 154 7.48 -14.80 -13.68
C ARG A 154 6.16 -14.10 -14.04
N ASP A 155 5.06 -14.86 -14.04
CA ASP A 155 3.71 -14.41 -14.40
C ASP A 155 2.77 -14.33 -13.19
N VAL A 156 3.31 -14.40 -11.96
CA VAL A 156 2.57 -13.93 -10.77
C VAL A 156 2.16 -12.45 -10.95
N PRO A 157 1.20 -11.92 -10.17
CA PRO A 157 0.72 -10.54 -10.33
C PRO A 157 1.85 -9.52 -10.54
N HIS A 158 1.60 -8.56 -11.43
CA HIS A 158 2.54 -7.54 -11.91
C HIS A 158 3.63 -8.01 -12.88
N GLY A 159 3.94 -9.31 -12.91
CA GLY A 159 4.94 -9.90 -13.81
C GLY A 159 6.35 -9.30 -13.68
N MET A 160 7.26 -9.74 -14.55
CA MET A 160 8.65 -9.25 -14.55
C MET A 160 8.81 -7.85 -15.15
N ILE A 161 7.94 -7.49 -16.10
CA ILE A 161 7.97 -6.21 -16.80
C ILE A 161 6.81 -5.36 -16.30
N SER A 162 7.05 -4.64 -15.21
CA SER A 162 6.08 -3.72 -14.60
C SER A 162 6.62 -2.30 -14.47
N ASN A 163 5.81 -1.31 -14.85
CA ASN A 163 6.03 0.11 -14.64
C ASN A 163 4.70 0.90 -14.65
N LEU A 164 4.74 2.19 -14.35
CA LEU A 164 3.54 3.05 -14.30
C LEU A 164 2.83 3.23 -15.66
N ALA A 165 3.53 3.03 -16.76
CA ALA A 165 3.02 3.17 -18.11
C ALA A 165 2.54 1.84 -18.73
N MET A 166 2.62 0.71 -18.03
CA MET A 166 2.32 -0.61 -18.62
C MET A 166 0.84 -0.83 -18.91
N SER A 167 -0.04 -0.06 -18.26
CA SER A 167 -1.49 -0.13 -18.48
C SER A 167 -2.07 1.28 -18.50
N PRO A 168 -1.91 2.02 -19.62
CA PRO A 168 -2.55 3.30 -19.78
C PRO A 168 -4.08 3.09 -19.79
N ASN A 169 -4.80 3.98 -19.11
CA ASN A 169 -6.26 3.90 -18.99
C ASN A 169 -6.77 2.58 -18.37
N ALA A 170 -6.02 2.04 -17.41
CA ALA A 170 -6.43 0.85 -16.66
C ALA A 170 -7.84 1.03 -16.05
N ILE A 171 -8.78 0.16 -16.42
CA ILE A 171 -10.12 0.12 -15.85
C ILE A 171 -10.01 -0.54 -14.46
N VAL A 172 -9.97 0.29 -13.42
CA VAL A 172 -9.88 -0.13 -12.02
C VAL A 172 -10.88 0.68 -11.18
N PRO A 173 -11.33 0.19 -10.01
CA PRO A 173 -12.30 0.90 -9.18
C PRO A 173 -11.64 2.08 -8.44
N LEU A 174 -11.29 3.14 -9.19
CA LEU A 174 -10.77 4.37 -8.61
C LEU A 174 -11.84 5.05 -7.74
N PRO A 175 -11.43 5.69 -6.63
CA PRO A 175 -12.35 6.41 -5.77
C PRO A 175 -13.03 7.58 -6.50
N GLU A 176 -14.31 7.80 -6.20
CA GLU A 176 -15.01 9.01 -6.62
C GLU A 176 -14.34 10.27 -6.07
N SER A 177 -14.49 11.37 -6.82
CA SER A 177 -13.95 12.68 -6.46
C SER A 177 -14.51 13.16 -5.12
N PRO A 178 -13.66 13.58 -4.17
CA PRO A 178 -14.10 14.16 -2.91
C PRO A 178 -14.69 15.57 -3.08
N VAL A 179 -14.64 16.14 -4.30
CA VAL A 179 -15.15 17.48 -4.59
C VAL A 179 -16.68 17.45 -4.64
N PRO A 180 -17.38 18.25 -3.80
CA PRO A 180 -18.83 18.31 -3.83
C PRO A 180 -19.38 18.73 -5.19
N GLN A 181 -20.53 18.17 -5.57
CA GLN A 181 -21.15 18.43 -6.88
C GLN A 181 -21.45 19.92 -7.11
N TRP A 182 -21.82 20.66 -6.06
CA TRP A 182 -22.09 22.10 -6.16
C TRP A 182 -20.84 22.90 -6.59
N LEU A 183 -19.65 22.52 -6.10
CA LEU A 183 -18.39 23.18 -6.43
C LEU A 183 -17.97 22.82 -7.86
N ASN A 184 -18.08 21.54 -8.22
CA ASN A 184 -17.85 21.08 -9.59
C ASN A 184 -18.74 21.81 -10.62
N LYS A 185 -20.01 22.10 -10.27
CA LYS A 185 -20.93 22.83 -11.14
C LYS A 185 -20.53 24.29 -11.34
N MET A 186 -19.96 24.93 -10.31
CA MET A 186 -19.48 26.31 -10.41
C MET A 186 -18.19 26.43 -11.21
N MET A 187 -17.26 25.47 -11.08
CA MET A 187 -15.99 25.47 -11.82
C MET A 187 -16.12 25.17 -13.31
N LYS A 188 -17.24 24.57 -13.75
CA LYS A 188 -17.52 24.24 -15.15
C LYS A 188 -18.17 25.40 -15.94
N ARG A 189 -18.43 26.54 -15.28
CA ARG A 189 -18.87 27.79 -15.91
C ARG A 189 -17.67 28.66 -16.21
#